data_AF-A0A0A1XCC2-F1
#
_entry.id   AF-A0A0A1XCC2-F1
#
_cell.length_a   1.000
_cell.length_b   1.000
_cell.length_c   1.000
_cell.angle_alpha   90.00
_cell.angle_beta   90.00
_cell.angle_gamma   90.00
#
_symmetry.space_group_name_H-M   'P 1'
#
loop_
_entity.id
_entity.type
_entity.pdbx_description
1 polymer ?
#
loop_
_entity_poly.entity_id
_entity_poly.type
_entity_poly.pdbx_seq_one_letter_code
_entity_poly.pdbx_strand_id
1 'polypeptide(L)'
;MNFNLLALLFVLCTTLQASGVHGQFWKLNSPSDRDIFILETKSLMASGICYKEVLGEAIEPSLKLQTISYCCPGYRRDLQSSAMHCEPICTEDCTNGICTAPDVCECYPGYTRAGGRCEEL
;
A
#
# COMPACT_ATOMS: atom_id res chain seq x y z
N MET A 1 -3.71 -56.78 33.48
CA MET A 1 -3.60 -55.72 32.45
C MET A 1 -4.94 -54.99 32.43
N ASN A 2 -4.95 -53.73 32.87
CA ASN A 2 -6.16 -53.02 33.28
C ASN A 2 -6.76 -52.26 32.08
N PHE A 3 -7.85 -52.76 31.50
CA PHE A 3 -8.55 -52.18 30.34
C PHE A 3 -8.97 -50.72 30.54
N ASN A 4 -9.14 -50.28 31.79
CA ASN A 4 -9.50 -48.92 32.15
C ASN A 4 -8.40 -47.88 31.88
N LEU A 5 -7.11 -48.27 31.92
CA LEU A 5 -6.00 -47.34 31.69
C LEU A 5 -5.84 -47.00 30.20
N LEU A 6 -6.09 -47.97 29.32
CA LEU A 6 -6.13 -47.74 27.86
C LEU A 6 -7.33 -46.88 27.47
N ALA A 7 -8.51 -47.11 28.07
CA ALA A 7 -9.70 -46.30 27.83
C ALA A 7 -9.49 -44.82 28.23
N LEU A 8 -8.83 -44.56 29.38
CA LEU A 8 -8.48 -43.21 29.82
C LEU A 8 -7.48 -42.51 28.88
N LEU A 9 -6.51 -43.22 28.33
CA LEU A 9 -5.57 -42.67 27.35
C LEU A 9 -6.26 -42.34 26.01
N PHE A 10 -7.22 -43.14 25.56
CA PHE A 10 -8.03 -42.84 24.37
C PHE A 10 -8.92 -41.61 24.57
N VAL A 11 -9.54 -41.44 25.75
CA VAL A 11 -10.39 -40.27 26.07
C VAL A 11 -9.57 -38.99 26.21
N LEU A 12 -8.35 -39.06 26.73
CA LEU A 12 -7.42 -37.91 26.74
C LEU A 12 -6.97 -37.51 25.33
N CYS A 13 -6.85 -38.48 24.42
CA CYS A 13 -6.51 -38.20 23.02
C CYS A 13 -7.68 -37.56 22.25
N THR A 14 -8.93 -37.97 22.52
CA THR A 14 -10.12 -37.42 21.83
C THR A 14 -10.61 -36.09 22.41
N THR A 15 -10.27 -35.77 23.66
CA THR A 15 -10.55 -34.46 24.29
C THR A 15 -9.44 -33.44 24.04
N LEU A 16 -8.28 -33.86 23.55
CA LEU A 16 -7.35 -32.99 22.83
C LEU A 16 -7.92 -32.70 21.43
N GLN A 17 -9.08 -32.07 21.39
CA GLN A 17 -9.38 -31.15 20.30
C GLN A 17 -8.30 -30.07 20.39
N ALA A 18 -7.18 -30.32 19.72
CA ALA A 18 -6.39 -29.26 19.14
C ALA A 18 -7.42 -28.37 18.48
N SER A 19 -7.67 -27.21 19.08
CA SER A 19 -8.39 -26.12 18.44
C SER A 19 -7.74 -26.03 17.08
N GLY A 20 -8.46 -26.50 16.07
CA GLY A 20 -8.00 -26.52 14.70
C GLY A 20 -7.83 -25.07 14.32
N VAL A 21 -6.65 -24.52 14.57
CA VAL A 21 -6.15 -23.35 13.90
C VAL A 21 -5.99 -23.83 12.47
N HIS A 22 -7.10 -23.82 11.73
CA HIS A 22 -7.07 -23.82 10.29
C HIS A 22 -6.33 -22.53 9.96
N GLY A 23 -5.01 -22.62 9.87
CA GLY A 23 -4.21 -21.59 9.25
C GLY A 23 -4.84 -21.37 7.89
N GLN A 24 -5.45 -20.21 7.68
CA GLN A 24 -5.88 -19.73 6.38
C GLN A 24 -4.63 -19.38 5.57
N PHE A 25 -3.76 -20.37 5.33
CA PHE A 25 -2.51 -20.18 4.60
C PHE A 25 -2.73 -20.14 3.08
N TRP A 26 -3.92 -20.56 2.60
CA TRP A 26 -4.19 -20.75 1.17
C TRP A 26 -5.44 -20.03 0.64
N LYS A 27 -5.91 -18.98 1.31
CA LYS A 27 -6.93 -18.09 0.74
C LYS A 27 -6.32 -16.75 0.37
N LEU A 28 -5.20 -16.79 -0.35
CA LEU A 28 -4.79 -15.65 -1.16
C LEU A 28 -5.73 -15.62 -2.36
N ASN A 29 -6.62 -14.63 -2.41
CA ASN A 29 -7.33 -14.35 -3.65
C ASN A 29 -6.27 -14.09 -4.72
N SER A 30 -6.35 -14.79 -5.85
CA SER A 30 -5.53 -14.45 -7.01
C SER A 30 -5.81 -13.00 -7.39
N PRO A 31 -4.79 -12.13 -7.48
CA PRO A 31 -4.99 -10.73 -7.85
C PRO A 31 -5.60 -10.67 -9.25
N SER A 32 -6.55 -9.78 -9.45
CA SER A 32 -7.10 -9.55 -10.78
C SER A 32 -6.06 -8.86 -11.67
N ASP A 33 -6.23 -8.90 -12.99
CA ASP A 33 -5.36 -8.18 -13.93
C ASP A 33 -5.30 -6.68 -13.61
N ARG A 34 -6.40 -6.11 -13.09
CA ARG A 34 -6.44 -4.72 -12.61
C ARG A 34 -5.55 -4.52 -11.38
N ASP A 35 -5.57 -5.44 -10.42
CA ASP A 35 -4.75 -5.34 -9.21
C ASP A 35 -3.26 -5.42 -9.56
N ILE A 36 -2.90 -6.34 -10.47
CA ILE A 36 -1.53 -6.48 -10.98
C ILE A 36 -1.09 -5.16 -11.64
N PHE A 37 -1.91 -4.63 -12.54
CA PHE A 37 -1.64 -3.35 -13.20
C PHE A 37 -1.42 -2.21 -12.19
N ILE A 38 -2.27 -2.10 -11.16
CA ILE A 38 -2.13 -1.07 -10.13
C ILE A 38 -0.81 -1.23 -9.38
N LEU A 39 -0.46 -2.46 -8.98
CA LEU A 39 0.76 -2.73 -8.24
C LEU A 39 2.01 -2.43 -9.08
N GLU A 40 2.05 -2.91 -10.32
CA GLU A 40 3.17 -2.67 -11.23
C GLU A 40 3.33 -1.18 -11.51
N THR A 41 2.25 -0.48 -11.84
CA THR A 41 2.31 0.95 -12.14
C THR A 41 2.75 1.74 -10.91
N LYS A 42 2.20 1.47 -9.72
CA LYS A 42 2.62 2.12 -8.47
C LYS A 42 4.08 1.86 -8.11
N SER A 43 4.62 0.70 -8.48
CA SER A 43 6.04 0.37 -8.25
C SER A 43 6.99 1.18 -9.14
N LEU A 44 6.52 1.67 -10.28
CA LEU A 44 7.29 2.47 -11.23
C LEU A 44 7.14 3.98 -11.02
N MET A 45 6.17 4.40 -10.20
CA MET A 45 5.91 5.82 -9.91
C MET A 45 7.02 6.45 -9.08
N ALA A 46 7.28 7.74 -9.32
CA ALA A 46 8.12 8.53 -8.44
C ALA A 46 7.47 8.67 -7.06
N SER A 47 8.29 8.70 -5.99
CA SER A 47 7.79 8.84 -4.62
C SER A 47 7.10 10.18 -4.34
N GLY A 48 7.30 11.19 -5.20
CA GLY A 48 6.78 12.54 -5.00
C GLY A 48 7.40 13.29 -3.82
N ILE A 49 8.50 12.78 -3.25
CA ILE A 49 9.18 13.38 -2.10
C ILE A 49 10.34 14.27 -2.58
N CYS A 50 10.29 15.54 -2.20
CA CYS A 50 11.30 16.54 -2.44
C CYS A 50 12.02 16.92 -1.12
N TYR A 51 13.22 17.45 -1.23
CA TYR A 51 14.03 17.91 -0.10
C TYR A 51 14.37 19.39 -0.28
N LYS A 52 14.41 20.13 0.83
CA LYS A 52 14.93 21.50 0.83
C LYS A 52 15.76 21.74 2.08
N GLU A 53 16.74 22.61 1.93
CA GLU A 53 17.56 23.07 3.03
C GLU A 53 16.87 24.26 3.70
N VAL A 54 16.69 24.18 5.01
CA VAL A 54 16.16 25.25 5.84
C VAL A 54 17.16 25.61 6.90
N LEU A 55 17.12 26.89 7.25
CA LEU A 55 17.97 27.44 8.27
C LEU A 55 17.34 27.17 9.64
N GLY A 56 17.91 26.23 10.38
CA GLY A 56 17.50 25.99 11.76
C GLY A 56 18.10 27.06 12.66
N GLU A 57 17.26 27.81 13.36
CA GLU A 57 17.69 28.63 14.48
C GLU A 57 18.14 27.69 15.62
N ALA A 58 19.45 27.52 15.75
CA ALA A 58 20.04 26.87 16.91
C ALA A 58 20.25 27.91 18.02
N ILE A 59 20.20 27.47 19.28
CA ILE A 59 20.53 28.29 20.45
C ILE A 59 22.04 28.66 20.44
N GLU A 60 22.83 28.04 19.56
CA GLU A 60 24.24 28.32 19.30
C GLU A 60 24.48 29.12 18.00
N PRO A 61 25.55 29.92 17.90
CA PRO A 61 25.84 30.81 16.77
C PRO A 61 26.18 30.09 15.46
N SER A 62 26.20 28.75 15.43
CA SER A 62 26.36 27.97 14.22
C SER A 62 25.01 27.73 13.56
N LEU A 63 24.76 28.51 12.53
CA LEU A 63 23.65 28.36 11.60
C LEU A 63 23.55 26.90 11.11
N LYS A 64 22.57 26.13 11.63
CA LYS A 64 22.47 24.71 11.28
C LYS A 64 21.59 24.57 10.05
N LEU A 65 22.21 24.19 8.94
CA LEU A 65 21.48 23.76 7.75
C LEU A 65 20.76 22.44 8.07
N GLN A 66 19.44 22.45 7.94
CA GLN A 66 18.60 21.27 8.13
C GLN A 66 17.96 20.91 6.81
N THR A 67 18.06 19.64 6.41
CA THR A 67 17.34 19.14 5.24
C THR A 67 15.98 18.63 5.68
N ILE A 68 14.91 19.23 5.17
CA ILE A 68 13.53 18.77 5.42
C ILE A 68 12.93 18.15 4.16
N SER A 69 12.11 17.12 4.33
CA SER A 69 11.34 16.51 3.25
C SER A 69 9.93 17.10 3.16
N TYR A 70 9.41 17.21 1.94
CA TYR A 70 8.05 17.68 1.65
C TYR A 70 7.54 17.05 0.35
N CYS A 71 6.24 17.11 0.08
CA CYS A 71 5.71 16.63 -1.20
C CYS A 71 6.05 17.64 -2.30
N CYS A 72 6.56 17.15 -3.43
CA CYS A 72 6.85 17.98 -4.60
C CYS A 72 5.59 18.70 -5.10
N PRO A 73 5.72 19.81 -5.85
CA PRO A 73 4.58 20.47 -6.47
C PRO A 73 3.75 19.49 -7.32
N GLY A 74 2.42 19.56 -7.19
CA GLY A 74 1.50 18.62 -7.83
C GLY A 74 1.35 17.27 -7.10
N TYR A 75 1.91 17.12 -5.89
CA TYR A 75 1.68 15.99 -5.01
C TYR A 75 1.07 16.44 -3.69
N ARG A 76 0.24 15.58 -3.08
CA ARG A 76 -0.38 15.78 -1.77
C ARG A 76 0.07 14.70 -0.79
N ARG A 77 0.16 15.05 0.50
CA ARG A 77 0.47 14.07 1.55
C ARG A 77 -0.78 13.25 1.88
N ASP A 78 -0.64 11.93 1.94
CA ASP A 78 -1.65 11.07 2.54
C ASP A 78 -1.55 11.16 4.07
N LEU A 79 -2.61 11.67 4.70
CA LEU A 79 -2.67 11.86 6.15
C LEU A 79 -3.03 10.58 6.92
N GLN A 80 -3.43 9.52 6.21
CA GLN A 80 -3.74 8.22 6.83
C GLN A 80 -2.49 7.37 7.04
N SER A 81 -1.42 7.66 6.32
CA SER A 81 -0.13 6.98 6.47
C SER A 81 0.69 7.60 7.61
N SER A 82 1.28 6.76 8.45
CA SER A 82 2.29 7.18 9.43
C SER A 82 3.65 7.49 8.79
N ALA A 83 3.84 7.12 7.52
CA ALA A 83 5.03 7.41 6.74
C ALA A 83 4.81 8.62 5.80
N MET A 84 5.89 9.28 5.38
CA MET A 84 5.83 10.34 4.37
C MET A 84 5.43 9.75 3.01
N HIS A 85 4.14 9.73 2.72
CA HIS A 85 3.58 9.25 1.46
C HIS A 85 2.99 10.44 0.69
N CYS A 86 3.46 10.64 -0.54
CA CYS A 86 2.99 11.69 -1.43
C CYS A 86 2.28 11.07 -2.64
N GLU A 87 1.01 11.38 -2.80
CA GLU A 87 0.21 10.99 -3.97
C GLU A 87 0.20 12.10 -5.01
N PRO A 88 0.30 11.81 -6.31
CA PRO A 88 0.12 12.82 -7.34
C PRO A 88 -1.31 13.36 -7.34
N ILE A 89 -1.44 14.63 -7.70
CA ILE A 89 -2.71 15.34 -7.85
C ILE A 89 -3.05 15.37 -9.34
N CYS A 90 -4.23 14.88 -9.69
CA CYS A 90 -4.80 15.03 -11.02
C CYS A 90 -6.00 15.99 -10.92
N THR A 91 -6.01 17.04 -11.73
CA THR A 91 -7.08 18.04 -11.76
C THR A 91 -8.38 17.45 -12.26
N GLU A 92 -8.29 16.60 -13.29
CA GLU A 92 -9.38 15.77 -13.77
C GLU A 92 -9.33 14.41 -13.07
N ASP A 93 -10.48 13.90 -12.67
CA ASP A 93 -10.57 12.56 -12.10
C ASP A 93 -10.16 11.52 -13.16
N CYS A 94 -9.10 10.76 -12.90
CA CYS A 94 -8.66 9.61 -13.70
C CYS A 94 -9.66 8.44 -13.58
N THR A 95 -10.90 8.66 -14.03
CA THR A 95 -11.94 7.64 -14.05
C THR A 95 -11.47 6.50 -14.95
N ASN A 96 -11.51 5.26 -14.46
CA ASN A 96 -10.95 4.08 -15.13
C ASN A 96 -9.44 4.16 -15.40
N GLY A 97 -8.69 4.84 -14.53
CA GLY A 97 -7.24 4.82 -14.52
C GLY A 97 -6.67 5.13 -13.15
N ILE A 98 -5.38 5.43 -13.11
CA ILE A 98 -4.66 5.87 -11.92
C ILE A 98 -3.81 7.09 -12.24
N CYS A 99 -3.72 8.01 -11.29
CA CYS A 99 -2.86 9.18 -11.39
C CYS A 99 -1.41 8.74 -11.12
N THR A 100 -0.54 8.81 -12.13
CA THR A 100 0.85 8.33 -12.05
C THR A 100 1.86 9.46 -11.84
N ALA A 101 1.50 10.68 -12.24
CA ALA A 101 2.22 11.92 -12.01
C ALA A 101 1.21 13.09 -12.00
N PRO A 102 1.62 14.32 -11.62
CA PRO A 102 0.71 15.46 -11.60
C PRO A 102 0.03 15.66 -12.96
N ASP A 103 -1.31 15.62 -12.98
CA ASP A 103 -2.15 15.69 -14.18
C ASP A 103 -1.87 14.62 -15.26
N VAL A 104 -1.27 13.49 -14.88
CA VAL A 104 -1.02 12.35 -15.77
C VAL A 104 -1.78 11.12 -15.28
N CYS A 105 -2.75 10.69 -16.08
CA CYS A 105 -3.50 9.46 -15.88
C CYS A 105 -2.95 8.32 -16.75
N GLU A 106 -2.70 7.17 -16.13
CA GLU A 106 -2.50 5.90 -16.81
C GLU A 106 -3.83 5.12 -16.80
N CYS A 107 -4.34 4.75 -17.98
CA CYS A 107 -5.64 4.09 -18.11
C CYS A 107 -5.56 2.60 -17.80
N TYR A 108 -6.61 2.05 -17.20
CA TYR A 108 -6.70 0.60 -17.01
C TYR A 108 -6.69 -0.13 -18.36
N PRO A 109 -6.25 -1.41 -18.40
CA PRO A 109 -6.35 -2.22 -19.61
C PRO A 109 -7.76 -2.20 -20.19
N GLY A 110 -7.88 -1.95 -21.50
CA GLY A 110 -9.15 -1.80 -22.22
C GLY A 110 -9.69 -0.36 -22.32
N TYR A 111 -9.03 0.61 -21.69
CA TYR A 111 -9.41 2.02 -21.75
C TYR A 111 -8.35 2.86 -22.46
N THR A 112 -8.77 3.93 -23.14
CA THR A 112 -7.86 4.88 -23.81
C THR A 112 -8.19 6.32 -23.43
N ARG A 113 -7.18 7.19 -23.56
CA ARG A 113 -7.30 8.59 -23.17
C ARG A 113 -8.09 9.38 -24.21
N ALA A 114 -9.30 9.81 -23.85
CA ALA A 114 -10.14 10.69 -24.65
C ALA A 114 -10.63 11.86 -23.79
N GLY A 115 -10.41 13.09 -24.24
CA GLY A 115 -10.91 14.30 -23.56
C GLY A 115 -10.43 14.49 -22.11
N GLY A 116 -9.28 13.93 -21.73
CA GLY A 116 -8.75 14.02 -20.35
C GLY A 116 -9.21 12.93 -19.40
N ARG A 117 -9.99 11.93 -19.88
CA ARG A 117 -10.46 10.78 -19.10
C ARG A 117 -10.08 9.47 -19.79
N CYS A 118 -10.18 8.36 -19.08
CA CYS A 118 -10.02 7.03 -19.67
C CYS A 118 -11.40 6.48 -20.08
N GLU A 119 -11.62 6.43 -21.38
CA GLU A 119 -12.85 5.96 -22.02
C GLU A 119 -12.64 4.55 -22.58
N GLU A 120 -13.70 3.73 -22.53
CA GLU A 120 -13.68 2.37 -23.07
C GLU A 120 -13.61 2.44 -24.61
N LEU A 121 -12.81 1.56 -25.21
CA LEU A 121 -12.63 1.46 -26.66
C LEU A 121 -13.87 0.91 -27.38
#